data_AF-T1EI47-F1
#
_entry.id   AF-T1EI47-F1
#
_cell.length_a   1.000
_cell.length_b   1.000
_cell.length_c   1.000
_cell.angle_alpha   90.00
_cell.angle_beta   90.00
_cell.angle_gamma   90.00
#
_symmetry.space_group_name_H-M   'P 1'
#
loop_
_entity.id
_entity.type
_entity.pdbx_description
1 polymer ?
#
loop_
_entity_poly.entity_id
_entity_poly.type
_entity_poly.pdbx_seq_one_letter_code
_entity_poly.pdbx_strand_id
1 'polypeptide(L)'
;YVLDELIETEKEYVKDLGIIIEGYMPTSSTLSASPSSTLSLPNGFEGKDKIIFGNIHQILDFHKEIFLQELTKCVDDPHKLGPLFTRYERRLHMYVKYCENKPKSEYLVAEYIDFFEELRQKLGHRLQLPDLLIKPVQRIMKYQLLLKDILKYSAKAKEDTCDLEKALEVMKVIPKAANDMMNVGRLQGFE
;
A
#
# COMPACT_ATOMS: atom_id res chain seq x y z
N TYR A 1 -4.09 -19.54 -12.11
CA TYR A 1 -5.27 -18.68 -11.84
C TYR A 1 -5.08 -17.80 -10.62
N VAL A 2 -5.04 -18.32 -9.38
CA VAL A 2 -4.90 -17.45 -8.18
C VAL A 2 -3.53 -16.74 -8.12
N LEU A 3 -2.46 -17.42 -8.55
CA LEU A 3 -1.13 -16.80 -8.67
C LEU A 3 -1.11 -15.69 -9.73
N ASP A 4 -1.79 -15.90 -10.86
CA ASP A 4 -1.91 -14.88 -11.90
C ASP A 4 -2.69 -13.66 -11.39
N GLU A 5 -3.81 -13.89 -10.67
CA GLU A 5 -4.56 -12.82 -10.00
C GLU A 5 -3.66 -12.04 -9.02
N LEU A 6 -2.84 -12.73 -8.23
CA LEU A 6 -1.91 -12.09 -7.30
C LEU A 6 -0.97 -11.12 -8.03
N ILE A 7 -0.41 -11.54 -9.17
CA ILE A 7 0.56 -10.75 -9.95
C ILE A 7 -0.12 -9.61 -10.71
N GLU A 8 -1.26 -9.85 -11.35
CA GLU A 8 -1.97 -8.79 -12.08
C GLU A 8 -2.46 -7.70 -11.12
N THR A 9 -3.05 -8.10 -9.99
CA THR A 9 -3.45 -7.12 -8.96
C THR A 9 -2.25 -6.46 -8.26
N GLU A 10 -1.05 -7.06 -8.32
CA GLU A 10 0.19 -6.43 -7.84
C GLU A 10 0.65 -5.31 -8.80
N LYS A 11 0.58 -5.54 -10.11
CA LYS A 11 0.89 -4.52 -11.13
C LYS A 11 -0.04 -3.33 -11.02
N GLU A 12 -1.34 -3.59 -10.85
CA GLU A 12 -2.35 -2.55 -10.61
C GLU A 12 -2.05 -1.79 -9.32
N TYR A 13 -1.72 -2.49 -8.23
CA TYR A 13 -1.35 -1.86 -6.97
C TYR A 13 -0.13 -0.93 -7.11
N VAL A 14 0.96 -1.39 -7.74
CA VAL A 14 2.15 -0.56 -8.00
C VAL A 14 1.81 0.67 -8.83
N LYS A 15 0.98 0.50 -9.87
CA LYS A 15 0.52 1.62 -10.70
C LYS A 15 -0.28 2.64 -9.89
N ASP A 16 -1.22 2.18 -9.08
CA ASP A 16 -2.06 3.04 -8.26
C ASP A 16 -1.25 3.82 -7.22
N LEU A 17 -0.22 3.20 -6.63
CA LEU A 17 0.72 3.91 -5.76
C LEU A 17 1.52 4.96 -6.51
N GLY A 18 1.97 4.66 -7.74
CA GLY A 18 2.65 5.60 -8.62
C GLY A 18 1.82 6.86 -8.90
N ILE A 19 0.50 6.69 -9.12
CA ILE A 19 -0.45 7.80 -9.29
C ILE A 19 -0.42 8.77 -8.09
N ILE A 20 -0.30 8.25 -6.87
CA ILE A 20 -0.24 9.07 -5.65
C ILE A 20 1.05 9.90 -5.63
N ILE A 21 2.18 9.25 -5.86
CA ILE A 21 3.50 9.88 -5.83
C ILE A 21 3.66 10.93 -6.93
N GLU A 22 3.31 10.57 -8.16
CA GLU A 22 3.56 11.42 -9.34
C GLU A 22 2.52 12.55 -9.46
N GLY A 23 1.29 12.32 -9.00
CA GLY A 23 0.18 13.26 -9.18
C GLY A 23 -0.13 14.11 -7.95
N TYR A 24 -0.17 13.51 -6.76
CA TYR A 24 -0.73 14.16 -5.56
C TYR A 24 0.32 14.69 -4.59
N MET A 25 1.54 14.17 -4.62
CA MET A 25 2.62 14.76 -3.84
C MET A 25 3.05 16.08 -4.48
N PRO A 26 2.95 17.21 -3.75
CA PRO A 26 3.36 18.49 -4.29
C PRO A 26 4.87 18.50 -4.48
N THR A 27 5.30 18.40 -5.74
CA THR A 27 6.64 18.72 -6.18
C THR A 27 6.61 20.09 -6.83
N SER A 28 7.76 20.79 -6.87
CA SER A 28 7.90 22.06 -7.60
C SER A 28 7.33 21.98 -9.02
N SER A 29 7.35 20.80 -9.65
CA SER A 29 6.79 20.51 -10.97
C SER A 29 5.27 20.37 -11.01
N THR A 30 4.60 19.74 -10.04
CA THR A 30 3.13 19.54 -10.08
C THR A 30 2.35 20.83 -9.80
N LEU A 31 2.95 21.75 -9.04
CA LEU A 31 2.40 23.08 -8.75
C LEU A 31 2.71 24.11 -9.86
N SER A 32 3.68 23.83 -10.74
CA SER A 32 4.13 24.74 -11.81
C SER A 32 3.89 24.22 -13.24
N ALA A 33 3.27 23.05 -13.41
CA ALA A 33 3.17 22.36 -14.71
C ALA A 33 2.31 23.09 -15.75
N SER A 34 1.65 24.19 -15.39
CA SER A 34 1.00 25.05 -16.38
C SER A 34 1.19 26.52 -16.02
N PRO A 35 1.58 27.40 -16.96
CA PRO A 35 1.58 28.85 -16.73
C PRO A 35 0.17 29.44 -16.46
N SER A 36 -0.86 28.59 -16.44
CA SER A 36 -2.25 28.89 -16.07
C SER A 36 -2.71 28.18 -14.78
N SER A 37 -1.84 27.42 -14.10
CA SER A 37 -2.25 26.66 -12.90
C SER A 37 -2.25 27.55 -11.65
N THR A 38 -3.43 28.04 -11.29
CA THR A 38 -3.73 28.83 -10.08
C THR A 38 -3.80 27.99 -8.79
N LEU A 39 -3.50 26.69 -8.84
CA LEU A 39 -3.60 25.80 -7.68
C LEU A 39 -2.42 26.07 -6.74
N SER A 40 -2.64 26.99 -5.81
CA SER A 40 -1.70 27.28 -4.73
C SER A 40 -1.88 26.25 -3.62
N LEU A 41 -0.79 25.96 -2.89
CA LEU A 41 -0.89 25.15 -1.69
C LEU A 41 -1.81 25.84 -0.69
N PRO A 42 -2.77 25.12 -0.07
CA PRO A 42 -3.62 25.69 0.96
C PRO A 42 -2.80 26.22 2.14
N ASN A 43 -3.32 27.24 2.81
CA ASN A 43 -2.70 27.76 4.02
C ASN A 43 -2.52 26.65 5.06
N GLY A 44 -1.34 26.58 5.68
CA GLY A 44 -1.03 25.57 6.70
C GLY A 44 -0.77 24.16 6.17
N PHE A 45 -0.65 23.97 4.85
CA PHE A 45 -0.29 22.68 4.26
C PHE A 45 1.20 22.33 4.44
N GLU A 46 2.06 23.33 4.65
CA GLU A 46 3.51 23.13 4.79
C GLU A 46 3.86 22.12 5.90
N GLY A 47 4.58 21.07 5.53
CA GLY A 47 4.99 19.99 6.44
C GLY A 47 3.91 18.94 6.75
N LYS A 48 2.65 19.16 6.35
CA LYS A 48 1.55 18.19 6.51
C LYS A 48 1.58 17.07 5.47
N ASP A 49 2.23 17.29 4.33
CA ASP A 49 2.46 16.30 3.26
C ASP A 49 3.06 14.99 3.81
N LYS A 50 4.06 15.09 4.69
CA LYS A 50 4.71 13.92 5.32
C LYS A 50 3.74 13.06 6.12
N ILE A 51 2.74 13.68 6.74
CA ILE A 51 1.70 12.98 7.52
C ILE A 51 0.63 12.43 6.59
N ILE A 52 0.20 13.20 5.58
CA ILE A 52 -0.81 12.77 4.61
C ILE A 52 -0.37 11.50 3.88
N PHE A 53 0.88 11.47 3.41
CA PHE A 53 1.37 10.35 2.61
C PHE A 53 2.15 9.30 3.41
N GLY A 54 2.56 9.62 4.64
CA GLY A 54 3.31 8.70 5.50
C GLY A 54 4.56 8.15 4.82
N ASN A 55 4.72 6.82 4.87
CA ASN A 55 5.82 6.12 4.20
C ASN A 55 5.41 5.46 2.87
N ILE A 56 4.40 5.98 2.16
CA ILE A 56 3.92 5.35 0.91
C ILE A 56 4.97 5.27 -0.19
N HIS A 57 5.93 6.20 -0.22
CA HIS A 57 7.09 6.14 -1.11
C HIS A 57 7.92 4.86 -0.88
N GLN A 58 8.24 4.57 0.37
CA GLN A 58 8.96 3.37 0.76
C GLN A 58 8.22 2.09 0.35
N ILE A 59 6.88 2.10 0.44
CA ILE A 59 6.03 1.00 -0.01
C ILE A 59 6.15 0.85 -1.52
N LEU A 60 5.92 1.91 -2.29
CA LEU A 60 6.01 1.86 -3.75
C LEU A 60 7.37 1.34 -4.20
N ASP A 61 8.47 1.88 -3.68
CA ASP A 61 9.82 1.50 -4.10
C ASP A 61 10.07 0.00 -3.87
N PHE A 62 9.71 -0.52 -2.69
CA PHE A 62 9.84 -1.96 -2.42
C PHE A 62 9.00 -2.80 -3.38
N HIS A 63 7.74 -2.42 -3.60
CA HIS A 63 6.84 -3.20 -4.46
C HIS A 63 7.25 -3.16 -5.92
N LYS A 64 7.63 -1.98 -6.43
CA LYS A 64 8.03 -1.75 -7.83
C LYS A 64 9.39 -2.36 -8.15
N GLU A 65 10.39 -2.17 -7.29
CA GLU A 65 11.78 -2.53 -7.57
C GLU A 65 12.10 -3.98 -7.20
N ILE A 66 11.39 -4.55 -6.22
CA ILE A 66 11.73 -5.86 -5.65
C ILE A 66 10.54 -6.81 -5.73
N PHE A 67 9.45 -6.50 -5.03
CA PHE A 67 8.43 -7.51 -4.73
C PHE A 67 7.69 -8.00 -5.96
N LEU A 68 7.27 -7.11 -6.85
CA LEU A 68 6.60 -7.46 -8.11
C LEU A 68 7.49 -8.30 -9.03
N GLN A 69 8.79 -7.98 -9.09
CA GLN A 69 9.75 -8.75 -9.90
C GLN A 69 9.92 -10.16 -9.36
N GLU A 70 10.03 -10.31 -8.03
CA GLU A 70 10.14 -11.62 -7.40
C GLU A 70 8.84 -12.42 -7.51
N LEU A 71 7.67 -11.79 -7.38
CA LEU A 71 6.37 -12.45 -7.60
C LEU A 71 6.22 -12.96 -9.03
N THR A 72 6.70 -12.20 -10.02
CA THR A 72 6.66 -12.63 -11.43
C THR A 72 7.47 -13.89 -11.66
N LYS A 73 8.59 -14.08 -10.95
CA LYS A 73 9.41 -15.31 -11.03
C LYS A 73 8.70 -16.53 -10.43
N CYS A 74 7.68 -16.35 -9.59
CA CYS A 74 6.89 -17.46 -9.06
C CYS A 74 5.97 -18.10 -10.12
N VAL A 75 5.74 -17.46 -11.27
CA VAL A 75 4.98 -18.07 -12.38
C VAL A 75 5.68 -19.33 -12.89
N ASP A 76 7.00 -19.24 -13.07
CA ASP A 76 7.82 -20.37 -13.53
C ASP A 76 8.05 -21.41 -12.42
N ASP A 77 8.04 -20.97 -11.15
CA ASP A 77 8.29 -21.81 -9.99
C ASP A 77 7.40 -21.39 -8.78
N PRO A 78 6.17 -21.92 -8.68
CA PRO A 78 5.22 -21.55 -7.65
C PRO A 78 5.67 -21.88 -6.22
N HIS A 79 6.58 -22.85 -6.05
CA HIS A 79 7.08 -23.24 -4.73
C HIS A 79 7.90 -22.12 -4.06
N LYS A 80 8.42 -21.17 -4.84
CA LYS A 80 9.13 -19.99 -4.31
C LYS A 80 8.21 -18.99 -3.61
N LEU A 81 6.89 -19.08 -3.78
CA LEU A 81 5.96 -18.10 -3.24
C LEU A 81 5.98 -18.07 -1.69
N GLY A 82 5.92 -19.24 -1.04
CA GLY A 82 5.98 -19.31 0.43
C GLY A 82 7.27 -18.72 1.01
N PRO A 83 8.45 -19.17 0.54
CA PRO A 83 9.73 -18.61 0.94
C PRO A 83 9.86 -17.10 0.66
N LEU A 84 9.27 -16.60 -0.43
CA LEU A 84 9.30 -15.18 -0.79
C LEU A 84 8.70 -14.29 0.30
N PHE A 85 7.48 -14.60 0.75
CA PHE A 85 6.81 -13.82 1.81
C PHE A 85 7.57 -13.90 3.14
N THR A 86 8.10 -15.07 3.49
CA THR A 86 8.89 -15.24 4.71
C THR A 86 10.21 -14.46 4.65
N ARG A 87 10.90 -14.47 3.51
CA ARG A 87 12.15 -13.73 3.28
C ARG A 87 11.96 -12.21 3.45
N TYR A 88 10.84 -11.68 2.99
CA TYR A 88 10.55 -10.24 3.02
C TYR A 88 9.65 -9.80 4.18
N GLU A 89 9.37 -10.67 5.15
CA GLU A 89 8.58 -10.35 6.36
C GLU A 89 9.00 -9.02 7.00
N ARG A 90 10.32 -8.84 7.24
CA ARG A 90 10.85 -7.62 7.85
C ARG A 90 10.61 -6.36 7.02
N ARG A 91 10.59 -6.48 5.69
CA ARG A 91 10.28 -5.35 4.79
C ARG A 91 8.79 -5.03 4.85
N LEU A 92 7.93 -6.06 4.86
CA LEU A 92 6.48 -5.92 4.93
C LEU A 92 5.99 -5.29 6.26
N HIS A 93 6.83 -5.27 7.30
CA HIS A 93 6.53 -4.51 8.53
C HIS A 93 6.40 -2.98 8.30
N MET A 94 6.85 -2.45 7.16
CA MET A 94 6.59 -1.04 6.78
C MET A 94 5.10 -0.70 6.73
N TYR A 95 4.23 -1.70 6.52
CA TYR A 95 2.77 -1.52 6.56
C TYR A 95 2.25 -1.22 7.97
N VAL A 96 2.93 -1.67 9.04
CA VAL A 96 2.55 -1.31 10.42
C VAL A 96 2.63 0.19 10.61
N LYS A 97 3.75 0.81 10.19
CA LYS A 97 3.95 2.26 10.23
C LYS A 97 2.92 3.02 9.39
N TYR A 98 2.61 2.52 8.20
CA TYR A 98 1.63 3.15 7.32
C TYR A 98 0.23 3.14 7.95
N CYS A 99 -0.17 1.98 8.46
CA CYS A 99 -1.44 1.77 9.13
C CYS A 99 -1.56 2.63 10.40
N GLU A 100 -0.52 2.69 11.23
CA GLU A 100 -0.49 3.55 12.43
C GLU A 100 -0.70 5.04 12.08
N ASN A 101 -0.14 5.49 10.96
CA ASN A 101 -0.29 6.86 10.48
C ASN A 101 -1.64 7.12 9.78
N LYS A 102 -2.35 6.07 9.33
CA LYS A 102 -3.55 6.19 8.48
C LYS A 102 -4.65 7.08 9.07
N PRO A 103 -5.00 7.02 10.38
CA PRO A 103 -6.01 7.91 10.95
C PRO A 103 -5.62 9.40 10.90
N LYS A 104 -4.33 9.72 11.10
CA LYS A 104 -3.81 11.09 10.99
C LYS A 104 -3.88 11.59 9.54
N SER A 105 -3.51 10.72 8.60
CA SER A 105 -3.64 10.98 7.16
C SER A 105 -5.09 11.26 6.76
N GLU A 106 -6.04 10.42 7.21
CA GLU A 106 -7.48 10.61 6.93
C GLU A 106 -8.02 11.94 7.43
N TYR A 107 -7.66 12.31 8.66
CA TYR A 107 -8.04 13.60 9.23
C TYR A 107 -7.54 14.77 8.37
N LEU A 108 -6.25 14.77 8.03
CA LEU A 108 -5.67 15.83 7.21
C LEU A 108 -6.23 15.87 5.79
N VAL A 109 -6.46 14.71 5.15
CA VAL A 109 -7.06 14.67 3.82
C VAL A 109 -8.48 15.24 3.84
N ALA A 110 -9.24 15.02 4.92
CA ALA A 110 -10.55 15.63 5.09
C ALA A 110 -10.47 17.16 5.27
N GLU A 111 -9.46 17.69 5.97
CA GLU A 111 -9.25 19.14 6.09
C GLU A 111 -8.98 19.81 4.73
N TYR A 112 -8.33 19.09 3.81
CA TYR A 112 -7.94 19.60 2.49
C TYR A 112 -8.71 18.95 1.33
N ILE A 113 -9.93 18.47 1.58
CA ILE A 113 -10.69 17.67 0.60
C ILE A 113 -10.95 18.45 -0.70
N ASP A 114 -11.29 19.73 -0.62
CA ASP A 114 -11.56 20.58 -1.79
C ASP A 114 -10.30 20.76 -2.65
N PHE A 115 -9.14 20.96 -2.02
CA PHE A 115 -7.86 21.04 -2.71
C PHE A 115 -7.53 19.74 -3.46
N PHE A 116 -7.71 18.59 -2.80
CA PHE A 116 -7.44 17.29 -3.43
C PHE A 116 -8.44 16.92 -4.52
N GLU A 117 -9.69 17.39 -4.41
CA GLU A 117 -10.71 17.21 -5.44
C GLU A 117 -10.41 18.08 -6.67
N GLU A 118 -9.99 19.33 -6.50
CA GLU A 118 -9.53 20.17 -7.63
C GLU A 118 -8.29 19.55 -8.31
N LEU A 119 -7.34 19.05 -7.53
CA LEU A 119 -6.15 18.38 -8.04
C LEU A 119 -6.51 17.09 -8.80
N ARG A 120 -7.43 16.27 -8.27
CA ARG A 120 -7.95 15.07 -8.94
C ARG A 120 -8.55 15.40 -10.31
N GLN A 121 -9.36 16.46 -10.40
CA GLN A 121 -9.96 16.90 -11.65
C GLN A 121 -8.92 17.34 -12.67
N LYS A 122 -7.89 18.10 -12.24
CA LYS A 122 -6.79 18.52 -13.13
C LYS A 122 -5.96 17.35 -13.65
N LEU A 123 -5.74 16.33 -12.82
CA LEU A 123 -5.03 15.11 -13.22
C LEU A 123 -5.91 14.16 -14.05
N GLY A 124 -7.22 14.42 -14.15
CA GLY A 124 -8.16 13.54 -14.85
C GLY A 124 -8.35 12.17 -14.17
N HIS A 125 -8.04 12.07 -12.88
CA HIS A 125 -8.11 10.82 -12.14
C HIS A 125 -9.54 10.47 -11.71
N ARG A 126 -9.94 9.21 -11.89
CA ARG A 126 -11.28 8.74 -11.49
C ARG A 126 -11.42 8.56 -9.98
N LEU A 127 -10.41 7.99 -9.34
CA LEU A 127 -10.40 7.73 -7.90
C LEU A 127 -10.01 8.99 -7.13
N GLN A 128 -10.66 9.21 -5.98
CA GLN A 128 -10.28 10.28 -5.07
C GLN A 128 -9.04 9.88 -4.27
N LEU A 129 -8.35 10.88 -3.70
CA LEU A 129 -7.15 10.61 -2.90
C LEU A 129 -7.41 9.63 -1.74
N PRO A 130 -8.52 9.71 -0.97
CA PRO A 130 -8.85 8.71 0.05
C PRO A 130 -8.91 7.27 -0.48
N ASP A 131 -9.48 7.08 -1.68
CA ASP A 131 -9.62 5.76 -2.33
C ASP A 131 -8.26 5.19 -2.76
N LEU A 132 -7.28 6.06 -3.04
CA LEU A 132 -5.91 5.67 -3.35
C LEU A 132 -5.14 5.36 -2.06
N LEU A 133 -5.26 6.20 -1.03
CA LEU A 133 -4.52 6.04 0.23
C LEU A 133 -4.96 4.84 1.07
N ILE A 134 -6.15 4.28 0.85
CA ILE A 134 -6.58 3.04 1.52
C ILE A 134 -5.96 1.77 0.88
N LYS A 135 -5.41 1.86 -0.34
CA LYS A 135 -4.90 0.70 -1.08
C LYS A 135 -3.83 -0.10 -0.35
N PRO A 136 -2.83 0.50 0.35
CA PRO A 136 -1.87 -0.29 1.13
C PRO A 136 -2.53 -1.12 2.24
N VAL A 137 -3.51 -0.56 2.93
CA VAL A 137 -4.26 -1.27 3.98
C VAL A 137 -5.03 -2.46 3.39
N GLN A 138 -5.66 -2.25 2.22
CA GLN A 138 -6.36 -3.32 1.51
C GLN A 138 -5.40 -4.39 0.99
N ARG A 139 -4.24 -3.99 0.47
CA ARG A 139 -3.26 -4.90 -0.14
C ARG A 139 -2.69 -5.88 0.88
N ILE A 140 -2.27 -5.39 2.05
CA ILE A 140 -1.71 -6.27 3.09
C ILE A 140 -2.72 -7.31 3.59
N MET A 141 -4.02 -6.96 3.64
CA MET A 141 -5.09 -7.91 3.96
C MET A 141 -5.36 -8.90 2.82
N LYS A 142 -5.30 -8.44 1.57
CA LYS A 142 -5.55 -9.28 0.38
C LYS A 142 -4.49 -10.37 0.20
N TYR A 143 -3.22 -10.14 0.58
CA TYR A 143 -2.20 -11.18 0.54
C TYR A 143 -2.58 -12.42 1.37
N GLN A 144 -3.15 -12.21 2.56
CA GLN A 144 -3.62 -13.31 3.41
C GLN A 144 -4.70 -14.14 2.70
N LEU A 145 -5.65 -13.49 2.02
CA LEU A 145 -6.73 -14.17 1.29
C LEU A 145 -6.20 -14.98 0.12
N LEU A 146 -5.32 -14.38 -0.69
CA LEU A 146 -4.73 -15.04 -1.86
C LEU A 146 -3.84 -16.23 -1.45
N LEU A 147 -2.99 -16.06 -0.43
CA LEU A 147 -2.17 -17.17 0.08
C LEU A 147 -3.02 -18.30 0.65
N LYS A 148 -4.13 -17.99 1.34
CA LYS A 148 -5.05 -19.00 1.86
C LYS A 148 -5.71 -19.80 0.73
N ASP A 149 -6.08 -19.15 -0.36
CA ASP A 149 -6.64 -19.84 -1.53
C ASP A 149 -5.59 -20.70 -2.24
N ILE A 150 -4.37 -20.18 -2.44
CA ILE A 150 -3.26 -20.96 -3.03
C ILE A 150 -2.95 -22.19 -2.17
N LEU A 151 -2.82 -22.02 -0.85
CA LEU A 151 -2.59 -23.10 0.10
C LEU A 151 -3.68 -24.20 -0.01
N LYS A 152 -4.95 -23.80 -0.10
CA LYS A 152 -6.08 -24.72 -0.26
C LYS A 152 -5.98 -25.55 -1.54
N TYR A 153 -5.51 -24.97 -2.65
CA TYR A 153 -5.34 -25.69 -3.90
C TYR A 153 -4.11 -26.61 -3.88
N SER A 154 -2.97 -26.14 -3.37
CA SER A 154 -1.75 -26.96 -3.21
C SER A 154 -1.97 -28.17 -2.30
N ALA A 155 -2.67 -27.99 -1.17
CA ALA A 155 -3.03 -29.10 -0.28
C ALA A 155 -3.91 -30.16 -0.97
N LYS A 156 -4.87 -29.73 -1.80
CA LYS A 156 -5.71 -30.66 -2.60
C LYS A 156 -4.89 -31.40 -3.67
N ALA A 157 -3.88 -30.76 -4.22
CA ALA A 157 -2.93 -31.34 -5.15
C ALA A 157 -1.90 -32.26 -4.48
N LYS A 158 -1.90 -32.35 -3.13
CA LYS A 158 -0.93 -33.10 -2.32
C LYS A 158 0.52 -32.62 -2.50
N GLU A 159 0.69 -31.34 -2.79
CA GLU A 159 1.99 -30.66 -2.79
C GLU A 159 2.45 -30.40 -1.34
N ASP A 160 3.75 -30.19 -1.14
CA ASP A 160 4.26 -29.71 0.14
C ASP A 160 3.81 -28.25 0.37
N THR A 161 3.11 -28.03 1.49
CA THR A 161 2.53 -26.74 1.86
C THR A 161 3.24 -26.04 3.01
N CYS A 162 4.31 -26.62 3.56
CA CYS A 162 4.96 -26.12 4.78
C CYS A 162 5.35 -24.63 4.68
N ASP A 163 5.92 -24.21 3.55
CA ASP A 163 6.34 -22.82 3.38
C ASP A 163 5.19 -21.86 3.05
N LEU A 164 4.10 -22.35 2.43
CA LEU A 164 2.89 -21.55 2.22
C LEU A 164 2.16 -21.29 3.55
N GLU A 165 2.16 -22.27 4.45
CA GLU A 165 1.60 -22.12 5.80
C GLU A 165 2.37 -21.06 6.59
N LYS A 166 3.71 -21.11 6.58
CA LYS A 166 4.56 -20.07 7.20
C LYS A 166 4.29 -18.69 6.61
N ALA A 167 4.23 -18.58 5.28
CA ALA A 167 3.92 -17.31 4.61
C ALA A 167 2.55 -16.75 5.02
N LEU A 168 1.55 -17.63 5.14
CA LEU A 168 0.21 -17.24 5.58
C LEU A 168 0.22 -16.74 7.03
N GLU A 169 1.01 -17.34 7.92
CA GLU A 169 1.17 -16.84 9.29
C GLU A 169 1.82 -15.45 9.31
N VAL A 170 2.87 -15.22 8.51
CA VAL A 170 3.46 -13.87 8.36
C VAL A 170 2.40 -12.86 7.92
N MET A 171 1.56 -13.20 6.93
CA MET A 171 0.49 -12.31 6.44
C MET A 171 -0.69 -12.16 7.41
N LYS A 172 -0.78 -12.95 8.47
CA LYS A 172 -1.71 -12.71 9.59
C LYS A 172 -1.11 -11.79 10.65
N VAL A 173 0.19 -11.95 10.93
CA VAL A 173 0.90 -11.19 11.97
C VAL A 173 0.98 -9.71 11.63
N ILE A 174 1.27 -9.35 10.38
CA ILE A 174 1.49 -7.93 10.00
C ILE A 174 0.22 -7.09 10.15
N PRO A 175 -0.96 -7.48 9.60
CA PRO A 175 -2.20 -6.74 9.85
C PRO A 175 -2.58 -6.69 11.33
N LYS A 176 -2.32 -7.77 12.08
CA LYS A 176 -2.57 -7.79 13.52
C LYS A 176 -1.68 -6.79 14.27
N ALA A 177 -0.37 -6.77 13.98
CA ALA A 177 0.57 -5.82 14.56
C ALA A 177 0.19 -4.37 14.24
N ALA A 178 -0.28 -4.11 13.01
CA ALA A 178 -0.82 -2.81 12.63
C ALA A 178 -2.03 -2.41 13.49
N ASN A 179 -2.99 -3.33 13.67
CA ASN A 179 -4.18 -3.10 14.50
C ASN A 179 -3.83 -2.90 15.98
N ASP A 180 -2.91 -3.70 16.52
CA ASP A 180 -2.47 -3.63 17.91
C ASP A 180 -1.77 -2.28 18.18
N MET A 181 -0.90 -1.83 17.27
CA MET A 181 -0.26 -0.51 17.36
C MET A 181 -1.25 0.65 17.28
N MET A 182 -2.29 0.56 16.43
CA MET A 182 -3.36 1.56 16.41
C MET A 182 -4.10 1.65 17.76
N ASN A 183 -4.32 0.52 18.43
CA ASN A 183 -4.97 0.51 19.74
C ASN A 183 -4.04 1.05 20.85
N VAL A 184 -2.74 0.75 20.79
CA VAL A 184 -1.75 1.31 21.73
C VAL A 184 -1.62 2.83 21.57
N GLY A 185 -1.57 3.33 20.33
CA GLY A 185 -1.52 4.78 20.06
C GLY A 185 -2.77 5.54 20.54
N ARG A 186 -3.93 4.87 20.61
CA ARG A 186 -5.16 5.42 21.20
C ARG A 186 -5.12 5.43 22.74
N LEU A 187 -4.48 4.44 23.36
CA LEU A 187 -4.32 4.37 24.82
C LEU A 187 -3.31 5.39 25.34
N GLN A 188 -2.29 5.72 24.54
CA GLN A 188 -1.27 6.70 24.90
C GLN A 188 -1.69 8.15 24.69
N GLY A 189 -2.99 8.42 24.48
CA GLY A 189 -3.63 9.73 24.61
C GLY A 189 -2.76 10.92 24.18
N PHE A 190 -2.96 11.38 22.94
CA PHE A 190 -2.53 12.71 22.50
C PHE A 190 -2.73 13.74 23.63
N GLU A 191 -1.63 14.11 24.29
CA GLU A 191 -1.43 15.42 24.92
C GLU A 191 -0.78 16.35 23.89
#